data_AF-A0A5C2S9I9-F1
#
_entry.id   AF-A0A5C2S9I9-F1
#
_cell.length_a   1.000
_cell.length_b   1.000
_cell.length_c   1.000
_cell.angle_alpha   90.00
_cell.angle_beta   90.00
_cell.angle_gamma   90.00
#
_symmetry.space_group_name_H-M   'P 1'
#
loop_
_entity.id
_entity.type
_entity.pdbx_description
1 polymer ?
#
loop_
_entity_poly.entity_id
_entity_poly.type
_entity_poly.pdbx_seq_one_letter_code
_entity_poly.pdbx_strand_id
1 'polypeptide(L)'
;MPEGILLVFSDPGSAVSEAEYNDWYDNEHVPLRIPIPAFQSWSRWVAVDGEKPAYFALYDLTDLDAINQPPYSILPQTRSDREKDIISRIGVLDRRGYEKVDVPVPPRKGAAYDVRSPGPYISAVLMDVPPEFEEDLNKWYNEEHTELLSKAPQWVRTTRYVYRDGGVSGNDESLKPKKVPKFLALHEWTDPSIVEAEEFKAALATPWTKKVTEYATVFDKRFFKLHKTWERQ
;
A
#
# COMPACT_ATOMS: atom_id res chain seq x y z
N MET A 1 -17.82 3.70 5.10
CA MET A 1 -16.52 3.96 4.42
C MET A 1 -15.72 2.67 4.48
N PRO A 2 -14.77 2.39 3.57
CA PRO A 2 -13.96 1.18 3.70
C PRO A 2 -13.22 1.19 5.04
N GLU A 3 -13.36 0.11 5.80
CA GLU A 3 -12.83 -0.02 7.18
C GLU A 3 -11.38 -0.54 7.19
N GLY A 4 -10.90 -1.06 6.06
CA GLY A 4 -9.52 -1.48 5.91
C GLY A 4 -9.08 -1.69 4.46
N ILE A 5 -7.84 -2.12 4.30
CA ILE A 5 -7.24 -2.45 3.01
C ILE A 5 -6.57 -3.81 3.06
N LEU A 6 -6.52 -4.49 1.91
CA LEU A 6 -5.56 -5.54 1.65
C LEU A 6 -4.44 -4.95 0.77
N LEU A 7 -3.24 -4.89 1.33
CA LEU A 7 -2.02 -4.52 0.63
C LEU A 7 -1.19 -5.78 0.38
N VAL A 8 -0.72 -5.98 -0.85
CA VAL A 8 0.10 -7.15 -1.21
C VAL A 8 1.39 -6.68 -1.88
N PHE A 9 2.51 -6.67 -1.16
CA PHE A 9 3.82 -6.50 -1.79
C PHE A 9 4.19 -7.79 -2.53
N SER A 10 4.73 -7.67 -3.74
CA SER A 10 5.03 -8.83 -4.56
C SER A 10 6.17 -8.61 -5.53
N ASP A 11 6.87 -9.69 -5.85
CA ASP A 11 7.95 -9.72 -6.83
C ASP A 11 7.90 -11.06 -7.57
N PRO A 12 8.09 -11.07 -8.91
CA PRO A 12 8.15 -12.31 -9.67
C PRO A 12 9.31 -13.22 -9.22
N GLY A 13 10.38 -12.68 -8.65
CA GLY A 13 11.61 -13.43 -8.37
C GLY A 13 12.35 -13.81 -9.66
N SER A 14 13.25 -14.79 -9.57
CA SER A 14 14.05 -15.24 -10.72
C SER A 14 13.39 -16.33 -11.56
N ALA A 15 12.40 -17.04 -11.01
CA ALA A 15 11.76 -18.21 -11.63
C ALA A 15 10.49 -17.89 -12.43
N VAL A 16 10.01 -16.64 -12.38
CA VAL A 16 8.85 -16.14 -13.12
C VAL A 16 9.28 -14.93 -13.93
N SER A 17 8.96 -14.90 -15.23
CA SER A 17 9.26 -13.71 -16.04
C SER A 17 8.31 -12.56 -15.67
N GLU A 18 8.78 -11.32 -15.81
CA GLU A 18 7.93 -10.14 -15.55
C GLU A 18 6.67 -10.12 -16.44
N ALA A 19 6.79 -10.56 -17.70
CA ALA A 19 5.66 -10.65 -18.62
C ALA A 19 4.61 -11.67 -18.16
N GLU A 20 5.06 -12.87 -17.74
CA GLU A 20 4.18 -13.90 -17.20
C GLU A 20 3.48 -13.44 -15.92
N TYR A 21 4.22 -12.82 -15.01
CA TYR A 21 3.70 -12.29 -13.74
C TYR A 21 2.64 -11.22 -13.98
N ASN A 22 2.90 -10.25 -14.86
CA ASN A 22 1.94 -9.19 -15.15
C ASN A 22 0.71 -9.71 -15.88
N ASP A 23 0.86 -10.60 -16.86
CA ASP A 23 -0.29 -11.21 -17.55
C ASP A 23 -1.17 -12.00 -16.58
N TRP A 24 -0.57 -12.79 -15.69
CA TRP A 24 -1.31 -13.49 -14.64
C TRP A 24 -2.05 -12.54 -13.71
N TYR A 25 -1.37 -11.51 -13.19
CA TYR A 25 -1.99 -10.57 -12.27
C TYR A 25 -3.18 -9.87 -12.92
N ASP A 26 -3.02 -9.49 -14.18
CA ASP A 26 -3.94 -8.60 -14.88
C ASP A 26 -5.16 -9.29 -15.46
N ASN A 27 -4.97 -10.50 -16.00
CA ASN A 27 -5.98 -11.21 -16.77
C ASN A 27 -6.59 -12.40 -16.00
N GLU A 28 -6.05 -12.75 -14.83
CA GLU A 28 -6.56 -13.85 -14.01
C GLU A 28 -6.68 -13.47 -12.52
N HIS A 29 -5.58 -13.09 -11.87
CA HIS A 29 -5.56 -12.91 -10.41
C HIS A 29 -6.49 -11.79 -9.92
N VAL A 30 -6.33 -10.56 -10.42
CA VAL A 30 -7.20 -9.44 -10.02
C VAL A 30 -8.64 -9.64 -10.51
N PRO A 31 -8.90 -10.06 -11.77
CA PRO A 31 -10.25 -10.35 -12.24
C PRO A 31 -11.05 -11.30 -11.34
N LEU A 32 -10.43 -12.33 -10.75
CA LEU A 32 -11.09 -13.24 -9.81
C LEU A 32 -11.57 -12.55 -8.50
N ARG A 33 -11.05 -11.36 -8.18
CA ARG A 33 -11.43 -10.57 -6.99
C ARG A 33 -12.49 -9.50 -7.28
N ILE A 34 -12.69 -9.13 -8.54
CA ILE A 34 -13.65 -8.06 -8.93
C ILE A 34 -15.09 -8.36 -8.49
N PRO A 35 -15.61 -9.60 -8.67
CA PRO A 35 -16.98 -9.95 -8.28
C PRO A 35 -17.19 -10.04 -6.77
N ILE A 36 -16.12 -10.03 -5.96
CA ILE A 36 -16.22 -10.20 -4.51
C ILE A 36 -16.76 -8.91 -3.89
N PRO A 37 -17.95 -8.91 -3.26
CA PRO A 37 -18.60 -7.67 -2.82
C PRO A 37 -17.76 -6.85 -1.82
N ALA A 38 -16.97 -7.52 -0.99
CA ALA A 38 -16.14 -6.85 0.01
C ALA A 38 -15.02 -5.98 -0.61
N PHE A 39 -14.55 -6.29 -1.82
CA PHE A 39 -13.52 -5.51 -2.51
C PHE A 39 -14.16 -4.32 -3.20
N GLN A 40 -13.63 -3.13 -2.99
CA GLN A 40 -14.21 -1.86 -3.45
C GLN A 40 -13.35 -1.14 -4.48
N SER A 41 -12.05 -1.44 -4.52
CA SER A 41 -11.09 -0.92 -5.50
C SER A 41 -10.03 -1.97 -5.80
N TRP A 42 -9.41 -1.87 -6.97
CA TRP A 42 -8.32 -2.75 -7.40
C TRP A 42 -7.28 -1.91 -8.12
N SER A 43 -6.10 -1.80 -7.54
CA SER A 43 -4.97 -1.07 -8.14
C SER A 43 -3.68 -1.87 -7.99
N ARG A 44 -2.83 -1.77 -9.01
CA ARG A 44 -1.46 -2.27 -8.99
C ARG A 44 -0.50 -1.11 -9.17
N TRP A 45 0.65 -1.23 -8.53
CA TRP A 45 1.66 -0.20 -8.46
C TRP A 45 3.03 -0.83 -8.67
N VAL A 46 3.91 -0.08 -9.35
CA VAL A 46 5.28 -0.49 -9.64
C VAL A 46 6.24 0.48 -8.99
N ALA A 47 7.27 -0.04 -8.35
CA ALA A 47 8.28 0.75 -7.67
C ALA A 47 9.06 1.61 -8.67
N VAL A 48 9.41 2.83 -8.26
CA VAL A 48 10.26 3.74 -9.05
C VAL A 48 11.64 3.94 -8.44
N ASP A 49 11.87 3.37 -7.25
CA ASP A 49 13.15 3.38 -6.53
C ASP A 49 14.12 2.28 -6.99
N GLY A 50 13.65 1.31 -7.79
CA GLY A 50 14.43 0.16 -8.24
C GLY A 50 14.60 -0.94 -7.17
N GLU A 51 13.97 -0.78 -6.01
CA GLU A 51 14.05 -1.71 -4.89
C GLU A 51 13.02 -2.85 -5.00
N LYS A 52 13.23 -3.92 -4.24
CA LYS A 52 12.32 -5.07 -4.18
C LYS A 52 11.58 -5.17 -2.83
N PRO A 53 10.35 -5.72 -2.78
CA PRO A 53 9.54 -6.21 -3.90
C PRO A 53 9.12 -5.11 -4.88
N ALA A 54 9.21 -5.37 -6.19
CA ALA A 54 9.03 -4.33 -7.21
C ALA A 54 7.58 -3.87 -7.39
N TYR A 55 6.60 -4.63 -6.90
CA TYR A 55 5.18 -4.31 -7.06
C TYR A 55 4.44 -4.32 -5.74
N PHE A 56 3.32 -3.60 -5.71
CA PHE A 56 2.25 -3.95 -4.79
C PHE A 56 0.88 -3.87 -5.45
N ALA A 57 -0.07 -4.64 -4.92
CA ALA A 57 -1.49 -4.50 -5.19
C ALA A 57 -2.21 -3.94 -3.96
N LEU A 58 -3.16 -3.03 -4.19
CA LEU A 58 -3.94 -2.38 -3.14
C LEU A 58 -5.42 -2.52 -3.45
N TYR A 59 -6.16 -2.99 -2.44
CA TYR A 59 -7.60 -3.18 -2.49
C TYR A 59 -8.25 -2.53 -1.27
N ASP A 60 -9.18 -1.61 -1.50
CA ASP A 60 -10.07 -1.14 -0.43
C ASP A 60 -11.10 -2.22 -0.10
N LEU A 61 -11.37 -2.41 1.19
CA LEU A 61 -12.32 -3.40 1.68
C LEU A 61 -13.46 -2.73 2.45
N THR A 62 -14.68 -3.23 2.29
CA THR A 62 -15.81 -2.79 3.12
C THR A 62 -15.62 -3.14 4.58
N ASP A 63 -14.99 -4.29 4.83
CA ASP A 63 -14.69 -4.86 6.13
C ASP A 63 -13.39 -5.68 5.97
N LEU A 64 -12.45 -5.48 6.89
CA LEU A 64 -11.17 -6.16 6.84
C LEU A 64 -11.30 -7.66 7.18
N ASP A 65 -12.34 -8.09 7.90
CA ASP A 65 -12.60 -9.52 8.17
C ASP A 65 -12.91 -10.32 6.90
N ALA A 66 -13.31 -9.64 5.82
CA ALA A 66 -13.59 -10.27 4.53
C ALA A 66 -12.39 -11.06 3.97
N ILE A 67 -11.14 -10.72 4.34
CA ILE A 67 -9.95 -11.44 3.88
C ILE A 67 -9.85 -12.85 4.48
N ASN A 68 -10.65 -13.16 5.51
CA ASN A 68 -10.72 -14.45 6.18
C ASN A 68 -12.04 -15.19 5.88
N GLN A 69 -12.95 -14.59 5.10
CA GLN A 69 -14.28 -15.14 4.82
C GLN A 69 -14.49 -15.50 3.35
N PRO A 70 -15.39 -16.46 3.03
CA PRO A 70 -15.83 -16.68 1.66
C PRO A 70 -16.54 -15.43 1.09
N PRO A 71 -16.47 -15.18 -0.24
CA PRO A 71 -15.84 -16.04 -1.24
C PRO A 71 -14.31 -15.85 -1.34
N TYR A 72 -13.71 -14.87 -0.64
CA TYR A 72 -12.29 -14.59 -0.79
C TYR A 72 -11.39 -15.69 -0.21
N SER A 73 -11.69 -16.17 1.01
CA SER A 73 -10.84 -17.17 1.68
C SER A 73 -10.82 -18.54 1.00
N ILE A 74 -11.81 -18.82 0.13
CA ILE A 74 -11.89 -20.06 -0.64
C ILE A 74 -11.28 -19.95 -2.04
N LEU A 75 -10.89 -18.75 -2.50
CA LEU A 75 -10.21 -18.57 -3.78
C LEU A 75 -9.03 -19.54 -3.96
N PRO A 76 -8.16 -19.80 -2.95
CA PRO A 76 -7.08 -20.77 -3.09
C PRO A 76 -7.51 -22.18 -3.53
N GLN A 77 -8.72 -22.60 -3.19
CA GLN A 77 -9.26 -23.93 -3.48
C GLN A 77 -9.81 -24.03 -4.92
N THR A 78 -10.19 -22.90 -5.50
CA THR A 78 -10.83 -22.82 -6.82
C THR A 78 -9.91 -22.27 -7.92
N ARG A 79 -8.62 -22.06 -7.62
CA ARG A 79 -7.63 -21.55 -8.58
C ARG A 79 -7.43 -22.51 -9.75
N SER A 80 -7.17 -21.95 -10.93
CA SER A 80 -6.75 -22.71 -12.10
C SER A 80 -5.39 -23.37 -11.87
N ASP A 81 -5.04 -24.35 -12.70
CA ASP A 81 -3.71 -24.96 -12.65
C ASP A 81 -2.60 -23.97 -13.03
N ARG A 82 -2.91 -22.96 -13.86
CA ARG A 82 -1.98 -21.87 -14.20
C ARG A 82 -1.68 -21.00 -12.98
N GLU A 83 -2.69 -20.58 -12.23
CA GLU A 83 -2.47 -19.75 -11.03
C GLU A 83 -1.75 -20.55 -9.94
N LYS A 84 -2.01 -21.85 -9.81
CA LYS A 84 -1.24 -22.73 -8.90
C LYS A 84 0.24 -22.78 -9.30
N ASP A 85 0.53 -22.99 -10.58
CA ASP A 85 1.89 -23.09 -11.10
C ASP A 85 2.69 -21.80 -10.85
N ILE A 86 2.16 -20.63 -11.23
CA ILE A 86 2.88 -19.37 -11.05
C ILE A 86 3.07 -19.01 -9.57
N ILE A 87 2.06 -19.22 -8.72
CA ILE A 87 2.18 -19.01 -7.26
C ILE A 87 3.26 -19.92 -6.67
N SER A 88 3.43 -21.14 -7.19
CA SER A 88 4.47 -22.07 -6.72
C SER A 88 5.89 -21.67 -7.09
N ARG A 89 6.07 -20.72 -8.04
CA ARG A 89 7.38 -20.24 -8.52
C ARG A 89 7.71 -18.82 -8.10
N ILE A 90 6.70 -18.03 -7.72
CA ILE A 90 6.85 -16.60 -7.45
C ILE A 90 7.86 -16.30 -6.34
N GLY A 91 8.61 -15.21 -6.50
CA GLY A 91 9.58 -14.75 -5.51
C GLY A 91 8.94 -14.47 -4.16
N VAL A 92 7.97 -13.55 -4.11
CA VAL A 92 7.24 -13.23 -2.89
C VAL A 92 5.82 -12.75 -3.15
N LEU A 93 4.90 -13.15 -2.26
CA LEU A 93 3.59 -12.54 -2.05
C LEU A 93 3.44 -12.26 -0.55
N ASP A 94 3.62 -11.00 -0.17
CA ASP A 94 3.50 -10.51 1.20
C ASP A 94 2.16 -9.80 1.37
N ARG A 95 1.18 -10.55 1.86
CA ARG A 95 -0.21 -10.10 2.03
C ARG A 95 -0.40 -9.50 3.42
N ARG A 96 -0.91 -8.27 3.49
CA ARG A 96 -1.09 -7.53 4.72
C ARG A 96 -2.49 -6.90 4.77
N GLY A 97 -3.25 -7.26 5.80
CA GLY A 97 -4.50 -6.64 6.20
C GLY A 97 -4.22 -5.47 7.16
N TYR A 98 -4.75 -4.31 6.81
CA TYR A 98 -4.52 -3.05 7.50
C TYR A 98 -5.86 -2.38 7.81
N GLU A 99 -6.09 -2.07 9.08
CA GLU A 99 -7.26 -1.32 9.54
C GLU A 99 -7.00 0.17 9.37
N LYS A 100 -7.99 0.91 8.85
CA LYS A 100 -7.84 2.34 8.59
C LYS A 100 -7.94 3.14 9.87
N VAL A 101 -7.07 4.14 10.03
CA VAL A 101 -7.19 5.14 11.09
C VAL A 101 -7.55 6.50 10.51
N ASP A 102 -8.26 7.30 11.30
CA ASP A 102 -8.71 8.62 10.89
C ASP A 102 -7.55 9.58 10.66
N VAL A 103 -7.67 10.36 9.58
CA VAL A 103 -6.76 11.43 9.21
C VAL A 103 -7.59 12.72 9.11
N PRO A 104 -7.30 13.76 9.91
CA PRO A 104 -8.17 14.94 10.00
C PRO A 104 -8.11 15.85 8.77
N VAL A 105 -7.07 15.70 7.93
CA VAL A 105 -6.91 16.49 6.70
C VAL A 105 -7.68 15.82 5.57
N PRO A 106 -8.72 16.46 5.00
CA PRO A 106 -9.51 15.86 3.93
C PRO A 106 -8.72 15.82 2.61
N PRO A 107 -9.02 14.86 1.72
CA PRO A 107 -8.42 14.83 0.38
C PRO A 107 -8.59 16.15 -0.37
N ARG A 108 -7.65 16.45 -1.27
CA ARG A 108 -7.71 17.65 -2.10
C ARG A 108 -8.97 17.67 -2.97
N LYS A 109 -9.68 18.81 -2.97
CA LYS A 109 -10.86 19.04 -3.80
C LYS A 109 -10.47 19.52 -5.20
N GLY A 110 -11.27 19.17 -6.22
CA GLY A 110 -11.18 19.72 -7.57
C GLY A 110 -11.00 18.66 -8.65
N ALA A 111 -10.89 19.11 -9.90
CA ALA A 111 -10.86 18.24 -11.09
C ALA A 111 -9.67 17.27 -11.17
N ALA A 112 -8.65 17.46 -10.32
CA ALA A 112 -7.46 16.61 -10.25
C ALA A 112 -7.64 15.35 -9.36
N TYR A 113 -8.77 15.21 -8.66
CA TYR A 113 -9.01 14.10 -7.73
C TYR A 113 -10.41 13.52 -7.87
N ASP A 114 -10.47 12.20 -8.03
CA ASP A 114 -11.65 11.38 -7.75
C ASP A 114 -11.31 10.48 -6.56
N VAL A 115 -12.12 10.51 -5.50
CA VAL A 115 -11.93 9.63 -4.33
C VAL A 115 -11.90 8.15 -4.69
N ARG A 116 -12.52 7.79 -5.81
CA ARG A 116 -12.58 6.43 -6.37
C ARG A 116 -11.43 6.12 -7.32
N SER A 117 -10.67 7.11 -7.76
CA SER A 117 -9.51 6.91 -8.63
C SER A 117 -8.22 7.19 -7.87
N PRO A 118 -7.28 6.24 -7.78
CA PRO A 118 -5.99 6.52 -7.17
C PRO A 118 -5.22 7.61 -7.93
N GLY A 119 -4.40 8.37 -7.22
CA GLY A 119 -3.41 9.25 -7.82
C GLY A 119 -2.41 8.49 -8.70
N PRO A 120 -1.71 9.15 -9.65
CA PRO A 120 -0.74 8.49 -10.53
C PRO A 120 0.54 8.03 -9.81
N TYR A 121 0.85 8.58 -8.63
CA TYR A 121 1.98 8.20 -7.81
C TYR A 121 1.58 8.05 -6.34
N ILE A 122 2.30 7.21 -5.61
CA ILE A 122 2.07 6.96 -4.20
C ILE A 122 3.39 6.69 -3.48
N SER A 123 3.53 7.19 -2.26
CA SER A 123 4.59 6.76 -1.34
C SER A 123 3.99 5.93 -0.22
N ALA A 124 4.54 4.73 -0.01
CA ALA A 124 4.25 3.88 1.13
C ALA A 124 5.31 4.12 2.21
N VAL A 125 4.88 4.59 3.37
CA VAL A 125 5.73 4.82 4.55
C VAL A 125 5.36 3.78 5.60
N LEU A 126 6.26 2.85 5.86
CA LEU A 126 6.12 1.78 6.83
C LEU A 126 6.92 2.11 8.08
N MET A 127 6.28 2.03 9.25
CA MET A 127 6.89 2.43 10.51
C MET A 127 6.61 1.46 11.65
N ASP A 128 7.61 1.31 12.52
CA ASP A 128 7.48 0.73 13.87
C ASP A 128 8.09 1.70 14.87
N VAL A 129 7.39 1.93 15.97
CA VAL A 129 7.83 2.78 17.07
C VAL A 129 7.64 2.02 18.38
N PRO A 130 8.42 2.30 19.43
CA PRO A 130 8.12 1.76 20.76
C PRO A 130 6.70 2.13 21.22
N PRO A 131 5.99 1.26 21.97
CA PRO A 131 4.59 1.49 22.35
C PRO A 131 4.33 2.86 23.00
N GLU A 132 5.27 3.35 23.79
CA GLU A 132 5.20 4.66 24.47
C GLU A 132 5.21 5.86 23.51
N PHE A 133 5.63 5.68 22.25
CA PHE A 133 5.65 6.72 21.22
C PHE A 133 4.51 6.61 20.21
N GLU A 134 3.64 5.60 20.30
CA GLU A 134 2.53 5.44 19.34
C GLU A 134 1.56 6.63 19.36
N GLU A 135 1.27 7.19 20.54
CA GLU A 135 0.43 8.38 20.67
C GLU A 135 1.11 9.60 20.04
N ASP A 136 2.41 9.79 20.26
CA ASP A 136 3.20 10.88 19.67
C ASP A 136 3.24 10.78 18.15
N LEU A 137 3.45 9.58 17.60
CA LEU A 137 3.41 9.33 16.15
C LEU A 137 2.06 9.73 15.56
N ASN A 138 0.96 9.37 16.24
CA ASN A 138 -0.38 9.71 15.77
C ASN A 138 -0.65 11.20 15.83
N LYS A 139 -0.25 11.89 16.90
CA LYS A 139 -0.35 13.35 17.01
C LYS A 139 0.46 14.05 15.93
N TRP A 140 1.70 13.63 15.70
CA TRP A 140 2.54 14.19 14.65
C TRP A 140 1.86 14.12 13.28
N TYR A 141 1.32 12.96 12.90
CA TYR A 141 0.60 12.82 11.64
C TYR A 141 -0.66 13.69 11.56
N ASN A 142 -1.42 13.77 12.64
CA ASN A 142 -2.74 14.39 12.67
C ASN A 142 -2.68 15.92 12.84
N GLU A 143 -1.69 16.43 13.58
CA GLU A 143 -1.60 17.83 13.98
C GLU A 143 -0.57 18.63 13.17
N GLU A 144 0.44 17.97 12.59
CA GLU A 144 1.52 18.66 11.87
C GLU A 144 1.76 18.07 10.47
N HIS A 145 2.17 16.81 10.38
CA HIS A 145 2.81 16.28 9.18
C HIS A 145 1.88 16.26 7.97
N THR A 146 0.65 15.77 8.14
CA THR A 146 -0.30 15.69 7.02
C THR A 146 -0.71 17.08 6.53
N GLU A 147 -0.86 18.04 7.44
CA GLU A 147 -1.21 19.43 7.11
C GLU A 147 -0.06 20.15 6.41
N LEU A 148 1.20 19.83 6.75
CA LEU A 148 2.35 20.37 6.01
C LEU A 148 2.46 19.75 4.62
N LEU A 149 2.24 18.43 4.50
CA LEU A 149 2.23 17.75 3.20
C LEU A 149 1.12 18.28 2.27
N SER A 150 -0.07 18.58 2.82
CA SER A 150 -1.23 19.02 2.03
C SER A 150 -1.03 20.33 1.27
N LYS A 151 -0.08 21.16 1.74
CA LYS A 151 0.34 22.42 1.11
C LYS A 151 1.09 22.21 -0.20
N ALA A 152 1.76 21.07 -0.38
CA ALA A 152 2.47 20.78 -1.63
C ALA A 152 1.49 20.66 -2.79
N PRO A 153 1.65 21.38 -3.92
CA PRO A 153 0.74 21.31 -5.06
C PRO A 153 0.56 19.90 -5.66
N GLN A 154 1.45 18.97 -5.36
CA GLN A 154 1.35 17.59 -5.82
C GLN A 154 0.49 16.71 -4.93
N TRP A 155 0.25 17.09 -3.67
CA TRP A 155 -0.48 16.28 -2.70
C TRP A 155 -1.94 16.05 -3.09
N VAL A 156 -2.35 14.78 -3.04
CA VAL A 156 -3.74 14.35 -3.33
C VAL A 156 -4.46 14.00 -2.03
N ARG A 157 -3.91 13.02 -1.29
CA ARG A 157 -4.44 12.58 0.00
C ARG A 157 -3.39 11.85 0.81
N THR A 158 -3.64 11.76 2.11
CA THR A 158 -2.95 10.86 3.02
C THR A 158 -3.98 9.92 3.64
N THR A 159 -3.68 8.63 3.66
CA THR A 159 -4.42 7.62 4.42
C THR A 159 -3.47 6.86 5.32
N ARG A 160 -3.93 6.50 6.52
CA ARG A 160 -3.10 5.82 7.52
C ARG A 160 -3.78 4.55 8.01
N TYR A 161 -2.96 3.60 8.43
CA TYR A 161 -3.42 2.28 8.81
C TYR A 161 -2.58 1.63 9.90
N VAL A 162 -3.18 0.67 10.60
CA VAL A 162 -2.55 -0.21 11.58
C VAL A 162 -2.66 -1.65 11.11
N TYR A 163 -1.53 -2.37 11.11
CA TYR A 163 -1.48 -3.77 10.72
C TYR A 163 -2.31 -4.63 11.66
N ARG A 164 -3.11 -5.53 11.09
CA ARG A 164 -3.95 -6.44 11.86
C ARG A 164 -3.54 -7.89 11.67
N ASP A 165 -3.54 -8.36 10.43
CA ASP A 165 -3.28 -9.75 10.07
C ASP A 165 -2.72 -9.86 8.64
N GLY A 166 -2.18 -11.02 8.30
CA GLY A 166 -1.48 -11.18 7.03
C GLY A 166 -0.72 -12.49 6.93
N GLY A 167 0.02 -12.64 5.84
CA GLY A 167 0.87 -13.80 5.60
C GLY A 167 1.78 -13.59 4.41
N VAL A 168 2.99 -14.14 4.51
CA VAL A 168 3.99 -14.12 3.44
C VAL A 168 4.18 -15.52 2.86
N SER A 169 4.25 -15.62 1.54
CA SER A 169 4.61 -16.83 0.81
C SER A 169 5.56 -16.50 -0.34
N GLY A 170 6.07 -17.53 -1.02
CA GLY A 170 7.00 -17.40 -2.15
C GLY A 170 8.32 -18.10 -1.90
N ASN A 171 9.14 -18.17 -2.95
CA ASN A 171 10.35 -19.00 -2.99
C ASN A 171 11.64 -18.25 -2.68
N ASP A 172 11.60 -16.92 -2.68
CA ASP A 172 12.79 -16.10 -2.41
C ASP A 172 12.74 -15.57 -0.97
N GLU A 173 13.43 -16.27 -0.07
CA GLU A 173 13.53 -15.89 1.35
C GLU A 173 14.15 -14.49 1.55
N SER A 174 14.98 -14.02 0.61
CA SER A 174 15.60 -12.68 0.73
C SER A 174 14.60 -11.54 0.54
N LEU A 175 13.47 -11.81 -0.12
CA LEU A 175 12.41 -10.84 -0.36
C LEU A 175 11.32 -10.85 0.71
N LYS A 176 11.33 -11.82 1.63
CA LYS A 176 10.34 -11.91 2.70
C LYS A 176 10.68 -10.90 3.80
N PRO A 177 9.71 -10.12 4.29
CA PRO A 177 9.96 -9.23 5.41
C PRO A 177 10.28 -10.05 6.67
N LYS A 178 11.32 -9.64 7.40
CA LYS A 178 11.63 -10.23 8.73
C LYS A 178 10.51 -9.98 9.74
N LYS A 179 9.86 -8.83 9.61
CA LYS A 179 8.72 -8.38 10.40
C LYS A 179 7.87 -7.45 9.54
N VAL A 180 6.56 -7.52 9.66
CA VAL A 180 5.63 -6.55 9.07
C VAL A 180 5.54 -5.34 10.00
N PRO A 181 5.87 -4.12 9.53
CA PRO A 181 5.73 -2.91 10.34
C PRO A 181 4.26 -2.63 10.68
N LYS A 182 4.04 -2.21 11.93
CA LYS A 182 2.71 -1.99 12.51
C LYS A 182 1.98 -0.83 11.85
N PHE A 183 2.68 0.25 11.51
CA PHE A 183 2.05 1.45 10.97
C PHE A 183 2.35 1.61 9.48
N LEU A 184 1.32 2.00 8.73
CA LEU A 184 1.42 2.34 7.32
C LEU A 184 0.80 3.72 7.08
N ALA A 185 1.52 4.59 6.40
CA ALA A 185 0.94 5.77 5.75
C ALA A 185 1.10 5.64 4.24
N LEU A 186 0.02 5.92 3.52
CA LEU A 186 -0.02 6.03 2.08
C LEU A 186 -0.27 7.50 1.73
N HIS A 187 0.68 8.12 1.03
CA HIS A 187 0.52 9.47 0.51
C HIS A 187 0.45 9.42 -1.01
N GLU A 188 -0.63 9.93 -1.58
CA GLU A 188 -0.83 9.97 -3.02
C GLU A 188 -0.44 11.33 -3.60
N TRP A 189 0.15 11.28 -4.79
CA TRP A 189 0.75 12.42 -5.47
C TRP A 189 0.30 12.47 -6.93
N THR A 190 0.15 13.69 -7.46
CA THR A 190 -0.17 13.92 -8.88
C THR A 190 1.04 13.72 -9.80
N ASP A 191 2.26 13.87 -9.29
CA ASP A 191 3.50 13.65 -10.03
C ASP A 191 4.68 13.36 -9.07
N PRO A 192 5.81 12.81 -9.56
CA PRO A 192 6.91 12.37 -8.71
C PRO A 192 7.83 13.52 -8.25
N SER A 193 7.67 14.74 -8.78
CA SER A 193 8.47 15.91 -8.41
C SER A 193 8.18 16.41 -6.99
N ILE A 194 7.24 15.79 -6.27
CA ILE A 194 6.99 16.07 -4.85
C ILE A 194 8.28 16.05 -4.01
N VAL A 195 9.23 15.16 -4.33
CA VAL A 195 10.51 15.06 -3.61
C VAL A 195 11.38 16.32 -3.75
N GLU A 196 11.11 17.14 -4.76
CA GLU A 196 11.80 18.40 -5.03
C GLU A 196 11.08 19.60 -4.41
N ALA A 197 9.79 19.47 -4.09
CA ALA A 197 8.95 20.55 -3.57
C ALA A 197 9.46 21.08 -2.23
N GLU A 198 9.43 22.41 -2.08
CA GLU A 198 9.88 23.07 -0.85
C GLU A 198 8.97 22.72 0.33
N GLU A 199 7.67 22.60 0.11
CA GLU A 199 6.69 22.20 1.12
C GLU A 199 6.95 20.78 1.64
N PHE A 200 7.30 19.86 0.74
CA PHE A 200 7.66 18.49 1.11
C PHE A 200 8.94 18.47 1.95
N LYS A 201 9.99 19.18 1.51
CA LYS A 201 11.25 19.30 2.26
C LYS A 201 11.02 19.95 3.63
N ALA A 202 10.18 20.97 3.71
CA ALA A 202 9.83 21.64 4.95
C ALA A 202 9.08 20.70 5.91
N ALA A 203 8.12 19.93 5.40
CA ALA A 203 7.39 18.92 6.17
C ALA A 203 8.31 17.85 6.77
N LEU A 204 9.43 17.53 6.10
CA LEU A 204 10.42 16.57 6.58
C LEU A 204 11.50 17.17 7.51
N ALA A 205 11.61 18.50 7.57
CA ALA A 205 12.67 19.19 8.31
C ALA A 205 12.24 19.68 9.70
N THR A 206 10.97 19.51 10.07
CA THR A 206 10.44 19.99 11.37
C THR A 206 11.14 19.29 12.54
N PRO A 207 11.27 19.97 13.70
CA PRO A 207 11.79 19.33 14.91
C PRO A 207 11.01 18.07 15.30
N TRP A 208 9.68 18.05 15.10
CA TRP A 208 8.86 16.87 15.42
C TRP A 208 9.12 15.71 14.45
N THR A 209 9.25 15.97 13.15
CA THR A 209 9.62 14.92 12.18
C THR A 209 10.98 14.30 12.49
N LYS A 210 11.96 15.12 12.92
CA LYS A 210 13.26 14.62 13.38
C LYS A 210 13.12 13.73 14.61
N LYS A 211 12.37 14.18 15.62
CA LYS A 211 12.07 13.38 16.83
C LYS A 211 11.42 12.04 16.46
N VAL A 212 10.43 12.03 15.56
CA VAL A 212 9.77 10.81 15.07
C VAL A 212 10.77 9.85 14.42
N THR A 213 11.66 10.40 13.60
CA THR A 213 12.71 9.61 12.92
C THR A 213 13.72 9.03 13.92
N GLU A 214 14.02 9.74 15.01
CA GLU A 214 14.97 9.30 16.05
C GLU A 214 14.44 8.13 16.88
N TYR A 215 13.16 8.13 17.26
CA TYR A 215 12.58 7.03 18.05
C TYR A 215 12.03 5.87 17.20
N ALA A 216 11.85 6.05 15.89
CA ALA A 216 11.38 5.00 15.00
C ALA A 216 12.39 3.85 14.91
N THR A 217 11.90 2.63 15.15
CA THR A 217 12.70 1.39 15.02
C THR A 217 12.64 0.83 13.60
N VAL A 218 11.60 1.19 12.85
CA VAL A 218 11.52 1.02 11.39
C VAL A 218 11.00 2.33 10.81
N PHE A 219 11.66 2.79 9.75
CA PHE A 219 11.20 3.89 8.91
C PHE A 219 11.61 3.57 7.47
N ASP A 220 10.73 2.87 6.75
CA ASP A 220 10.92 2.55 5.34
C ASP A 220 9.97 3.42 4.51
N LYS A 221 10.49 4.04 3.46
CA LYS A 221 9.73 4.90 2.55
C LYS A 221 10.05 4.50 1.13
N ARG A 222 9.02 4.02 0.43
CA ARG A 222 9.12 3.58 -0.96
C ARG A 222 8.17 4.33 -1.86
N PHE A 223 8.59 4.61 -3.09
CA PHE A 223 7.81 5.34 -4.08
C PHE A 223 7.38 4.42 -5.21
N PHE A 224 6.12 4.58 -5.63
CA PHE A 224 5.53 3.77 -6.67
C PHE A 224 4.72 4.63 -7.63
N LYS A 225 4.65 4.17 -8.88
CA LYS A 225 3.78 4.70 -9.93
C LYS A 225 2.61 3.75 -10.14
N LEU A 226 1.43 4.31 -10.42
CA LEU A 226 0.26 3.51 -10.78
C LEU A 226 0.56 2.69 -12.04
N HIS A 227 0.39 1.38 -11.93
CA HIS A 227 0.59 0.44 -13.04
C HIS A 227 -0.74 0.19 -13.76
N LYS A 228 -1.80 -0.14 -13.01
CA LYS A 228 -3.12 -0.47 -13.57
C LYS A 228 -4.23 -0.41 -12.53
N THR A 229 -5.44 -0.10 -12.97
CA THR A 229 -6.68 -0.19 -12.19
C THR A 229 -7.72 -1.05 -12.92
N TRP A 230 -8.70 -1.52 -12.16
CA TRP A 230 -9.88 -2.20 -12.69
C TRP A 230 -11.13 -1.55 -12.12
N GLU A 231 -12.21 -1.64 -12.88
CA GLU A 231 -13.54 -1.21 -12.46
C GLU A 231 -14.47 -2.41 -12.38
N ARG A 232 -15.39 -2.38 -11.42
CA ARG A 232 -16.51 -3.31 -11.41
C ARG A 232 -17.50 -2.85 -12.49
N GLN A 233 -17.78 -3.73 -13.45
CA GLN A 233 -18.81 -3.52 -14.46
C GLN A 233 -20.21 -3.48 -13.85
#